data_AF-A0A7G8DRA5-F1
#
_entry.id   AF-A0A7G8DRA5-F1
#
_cell.length_a   1.000
_cell.length_b   1.000
_cell.length_c   1.000
_cell.angle_alpha   90.00
_cell.angle_beta   90.00
_cell.angle_gamma   90.00
#
_symmetry.space_group_name_H-M   'P 1'
#
loop_
_entity.id
_entity.type
_entity.pdbx_description
1 polymer ?
#
loop_
_entity_poly.entity_id
_entity_poly.type
_entity_poly.pdbx_seq_one_letter_code
_entity_poly.pdbx_strand_id
1 'polypeptide(L)'
;MTLFLNDFQQFRALVTSRLRINPLLNNLVRAWIPTTFALVIGSVEVPVHAAYLDGARPLLVACFSSANATSCDQALVLIEAMQRRAADRELYPCQTLLLGLQAEVVMVQLAEQRGQKAFETLRDSERLCARL
;
A
#
# COMPACT_ATOMS: atom_id res chain seq x y z
N MET A 1 12.70 -4.96 -15.22
CA MET A 1 11.92 -4.42 -14.07
C MET A 1 10.58 -5.14 -13.88
N THR A 2 9.92 -5.60 -14.94
CA THR A 2 8.69 -6.44 -14.90
C THR A 2 8.86 -7.76 -14.14
N LEU A 3 10.05 -8.37 -14.17
CA LEU A 3 10.37 -9.59 -13.41
C LEU A 3 10.17 -9.41 -11.89
N PHE A 4 10.69 -8.32 -11.32
CA PHE A 4 10.60 -8.07 -9.88
C PHE A 4 9.16 -7.76 -9.43
N LEU A 5 8.38 -7.10 -10.29
CA LEU A 5 6.96 -6.83 -10.02
C LEU A 5 6.13 -8.13 -10.00
N ASN A 6 6.40 -9.06 -10.92
CA ASN A 6 5.75 -10.35 -10.96
C ASN A 6 6.11 -11.22 -9.76
N ASP A 7 7.40 -11.26 -9.38
CA ASP A 7 7.84 -11.95 -8.16
C ASP A 7 7.18 -11.37 -6.91
N PHE A 8 7.03 -10.04 -6.84
CA PHE A 8 6.37 -9.39 -5.71
C PHE A 8 4.86 -9.67 -5.65
N GLN A 9 4.15 -9.68 -6.79
CA GLN A 9 2.74 -10.08 -6.85
C GLN A 9 2.55 -11.54 -6.41
N GLN A 10 3.44 -12.43 -6.85
CA GLN A 10 3.40 -13.83 -6.49
C GLN A 10 3.72 -14.05 -5.00
N PHE A 11 4.66 -13.28 -4.45
CA PHE A 11 4.97 -13.26 -3.03
C PHE A 11 3.81 -12.69 -2.19
N ARG A 12 3.16 -11.61 -2.64
CA ARG A 12 1.96 -11.07 -2.02
C ARG A 12 0.83 -12.09 -1.98
N ALA A 13 0.62 -12.85 -3.05
CA ALA A 13 -0.37 -13.94 -3.09
C ALA A 13 -0.07 -15.04 -2.06
N LEU A 14 1.20 -15.34 -1.81
CA LEU A 14 1.63 -16.30 -0.77
C LEU A 14 1.41 -15.78 0.65
N VAL A 15 1.65 -14.48 0.90
CA VAL A 15 1.39 -13.83 2.20
C VAL A 15 -0.13 -13.73 2.47
N THR A 16 -0.92 -13.27 1.49
CA THR A 16 -2.40 -13.23 1.62
C THR A 16 -3.02 -14.61 1.79
N SER A 17 -2.43 -15.66 1.19
CA SER A 17 -2.88 -17.04 1.39
C SER A 17 -2.71 -17.53 2.84
N ARG A 18 -1.64 -17.09 3.53
CA ARG A 18 -1.43 -17.40 4.96
C ARG A 18 -2.31 -16.58 5.91
N LEU A 19 -2.82 -15.43 5.47
CA LEU A 19 -3.61 -14.49 6.28
C LEU A 19 -5.13 -14.62 6.07
N ARG A 20 -5.62 -15.72 5.51
CA ARG A 20 -7.04 -15.86 5.10
C ARG A 20 -8.00 -15.75 6.29
N ILE A 21 -8.54 -14.54 6.47
CA ILE A 21 -9.75 -14.26 7.23
C ILE A 21 -10.92 -15.02 6.56
N ASN A 22 -11.73 -15.64 7.40
CA ASN A 22 -12.80 -16.57 7.07
C ASN A 22 -13.82 -15.96 6.06
N PRO A 23 -14.14 -16.63 4.93
CA PRO A 23 -15.04 -16.10 3.88
C PRO A 23 -16.48 -15.83 4.33
N LEU A 24 -16.85 -16.21 5.55
CA LEU A 24 -18.19 -16.01 6.12
C LEU A 24 -18.54 -14.54 6.40
N LEU A 25 -17.58 -13.66 6.64
CA LEU A 25 -17.87 -12.25 6.96
C LEU A 25 -18.37 -11.43 5.75
N ASN A 26 -18.00 -11.84 4.53
CA ASN A 26 -18.27 -11.06 3.32
C ASN A 26 -19.76 -11.10 2.90
N ASN A 27 -20.48 -12.16 3.28
CA ASN A 27 -21.90 -12.32 2.97
C ASN A 27 -22.80 -11.48 3.88
N LEU A 28 -22.35 -11.10 5.08
CA LEU A 28 -23.14 -10.29 6.00
C LEU A 28 -23.18 -8.81 5.60
N VAL A 29 -22.11 -8.28 5.01
CA VAL A 29 -22.04 -6.87 4.56
C VAL A 29 -22.93 -6.63 3.33
N ARG A 30 -23.08 -7.64 2.46
CA ARG A 30 -23.85 -7.53 1.21
C ARG A 30 -25.38 -7.48 1.44
N ALA A 31 -25.86 -7.84 2.64
CA ALA A 31 -27.27 -7.91 2.97
C ALA A 31 -27.92 -6.57 3.41
N TRP A 32 -27.13 -5.49 3.58
CA TRP A 32 -27.61 -4.24 4.20
C TRP A 32 -27.57 -3.00 3.29
N ILE A 33 -27.37 -3.13 1.97
CA ILE A 33 -27.33 -1.97 1.07
C ILE A 33 -28.71 -1.77 0.43
N PRO A 34 -29.52 -0.79 0.89
CA PRO A 34 -30.71 -0.39 0.17
C PRO A 34 -30.32 0.27 -1.15
N THR A 35 -30.93 -0.21 -2.22
CA THR A 35 -30.81 0.29 -3.58
C THR A 35 -31.31 1.74 -3.68
N THR A 36 -30.79 2.48 -4.65
CA THR A 36 -31.20 3.82 -5.16
C THR A 36 -30.76 5.08 -4.40
N PHE A 37 -29.69 5.72 -4.91
CA PHE A 37 -29.66 7.15 -5.21
C PHE A 37 -28.81 7.38 -6.47
N ALA A 38 -29.44 7.84 -7.56
CA ALA A 38 -28.74 8.30 -8.75
C ALA A 38 -28.26 9.75 -8.52
N LEU A 39 -26.96 9.93 -8.31
CA LEU A 39 -26.32 11.23 -8.14
C LEU A 39 -25.66 11.65 -9.46
N VAL A 40 -26.14 12.76 -10.03
CA VAL A 40 -25.47 13.48 -11.12
C VAL A 40 -24.19 14.10 -10.55
N ILE A 41 -23.03 13.59 -10.95
CA ILE A 41 -21.73 14.12 -10.53
C ILE A 41 -21.25 15.09 -11.61
N GLY A 42 -21.30 16.39 -11.30
CA GLY A 42 -20.57 17.41 -12.06
C GLY A 42 -19.07 17.22 -11.87
N SER A 43 -18.31 17.26 -12.96
CA SER A 43 -16.86 17.09 -12.98
C SER A 43 -16.18 18.25 -12.26
N VAL A 44 -15.82 18.04 -10.99
CA VAL A 44 -14.84 18.87 -10.30
C VAL A 44 -13.47 18.29 -10.63
N GLU A 45 -12.66 19.03 -11.38
CA GLU A 45 -11.25 18.71 -11.59
C GLU A 45 -10.48 18.96 -10.28
N VAL A 46 -10.44 17.94 -9.43
CA VAL A 46 -9.60 17.97 -8.23
C VAL A 46 -8.14 17.77 -8.66
N PRO A 47 -7.21 18.65 -8.30
CA PRO A 47 -5.79 18.42 -8.55
C PRO A 47 -5.32 17.27 -7.63
N VAL A 48 -5.29 16.04 -8.14
CA VAL A 48 -4.76 14.86 -7.44
C VAL A 48 -3.23 14.85 -7.54
N HIS A 49 -2.56 15.84 -6.98
CA HIS A 49 -1.10 15.97 -7.07
C HIS A 49 -0.52 16.46 -5.74
N ALA A 50 -0.49 15.56 -4.75
CA ALA A 50 0.30 15.58 -3.51
C ALA A 50 -0.12 14.44 -2.54
N ALA A 51 -1.29 13.85 -2.72
CA ALA A 51 -2.01 13.12 -1.66
C ALA A 51 -1.66 11.64 -1.48
N TYR A 52 -0.63 11.10 -2.15
CA TYR A 52 -0.52 9.64 -2.21
C TYR A 52 0.29 9.02 -1.07
N LEU A 53 1.43 9.61 -0.71
CA LEU A 53 2.22 9.10 0.41
C LEU A 53 1.58 9.48 1.76
N ASP A 54 0.89 10.61 1.83
CA ASP A 54 0.02 11.00 2.96
C ASP A 54 -1.08 9.97 3.22
N GLY A 55 -1.67 9.39 2.17
CA GLY A 55 -2.64 8.31 2.29
C GLY A 55 -2.04 6.97 2.75
N ALA A 56 -0.80 6.68 2.37
CA ALA A 56 -0.11 5.43 2.74
C ALA A 56 0.48 5.47 4.16
N ARG A 57 0.89 6.65 4.63
CA ARG A 57 1.57 6.85 5.91
C ARG A 57 0.84 6.27 7.13
N PRO A 58 -0.46 6.54 7.38
CA PRO A 58 -1.14 5.98 8.56
C PRO A 58 -1.17 4.45 8.54
N LEU A 59 -1.31 3.84 7.36
CA LEU A 59 -1.29 2.39 7.20
C LEU A 59 0.10 1.80 7.45
N LEU A 60 1.15 2.48 6.98
CA LEU A 60 2.54 2.09 7.23
C LEU A 60 2.91 2.18 8.70
N VAL A 61 2.52 3.25 9.39
CA VAL A 61 2.74 3.40 10.83
C VAL A 61 2.00 2.32 11.61
N ALA A 62 0.74 2.04 11.29
CA ALA A 62 -0.02 0.97 11.91
C ALA A 62 0.61 -0.41 11.64
N CYS A 63 1.06 -0.67 10.41
CA CYS A 63 1.76 -1.89 10.05
C CYS A 63 3.06 -2.06 10.86
N PHE A 64 3.93 -1.05 10.87
CA PHE A 64 5.24 -1.13 11.52
C PHE A 64 5.18 -1.18 13.04
N SER A 65 4.13 -0.62 13.65
CA SER A 65 3.96 -0.64 15.11
C SER A 65 3.34 -1.93 15.64
N SER A 66 2.44 -2.56 14.88
CA SER A 66 1.59 -3.63 15.40
C SER A 66 1.55 -4.90 14.54
N ALA A 67 2.26 -4.90 13.40
CA ALA A 67 2.16 -5.94 12.37
C ALA A 67 0.70 -6.24 11.98
N ASN A 68 -0.18 -5.23 12.05
CA ASN A 68 -1.59 -5.38 11.70
C ASN A 68 -1.73 -5.77 10.21
N ALA A 69 -2.15 -7.00 9.97
CA ALA A 69 -2.23 -7.60 8.63
C ALA A 69 -3.00 -6.73 7.63
N THR A 70 -4.19 -6.22 8.02
CA THR A 70 -5.00 -5.37 7.14
C THR A 70 -4.28 -4.07 6.77
N SER A 71 -3.62 -3.44 7.74
CA SER A 71 -2.86 -2.21 7.51
C SER A 71 -1.65 -2.46 6.61
N CYS A 72 -0.93 -3.57 6.84
CA CYS A 72 0.20 -3.96 6.00
C CYS A 72 -0.23 -4.27 4.56
N ASP A 73 -1.32 -5.01 4.35
CA ASP A 73 -1.83 -5.33 3.02
C ASP A 73 -2.25 -4.07 2.24
N GLN A 74 -2.97 -3.15 2.91
CA GLN A 74 -3.36 -1.89 2.28
C GLN A 74 -2.15 -1.00 1.99
N ALA A 75 -1.16 -0.96 2.89
CA ALA A 75 0.10 -0.26 2.66
C ALA A 75 0.84 -0.81 1.43
N LEU A 76 0.90 -2.13 1.25
CA LEU A 76 1.52 -2.76 0.07
C LEU A 76 0.85 -2.33 -1.23
N VAL A 77 -0.48 -2.35 -1.29
CA VAL A 77 -1.24 -1.90 -2.47
C VAL A 77 -0.90 -0.45 -2.80
N LEU A 78 -0.88 0.41 -1.80
CA LEU A 78 -0.60 1.82 -2.03
C LEU A 78 0.83 2.02 -2.52
N ILE A 79 1.83 1.47 -1.83
CA ILE A 79 3.24 1.63 -2.22
C ILE A 79 3.52 1.09 -3.62
N GLU A 80 2.90 -0.02 -4.01
CA GLU A 80 3.03 -0.55 -5.38
C GLU A 80 2.54 0.46 -6.43
N ALA A 81 1.36 1.05 -6.22
CA ALA A 81 0.85 2.05 -7.15
C ALA A 81 1.69 3.35 -7.13
N MET A 82 2.35 3.71 -6.01
CA MET A 82 3.39 4.76 -6.04
C MET A 82 4.57 4.36 -6.90
N GLN A 83 5.06 3.14 -6.72
CA GLN A 83 6.25 2.63 -7.38
C GLN A 83 6.04 2.56 -8.90
N ARG A 84 4.82 2.24 -9.34
CA ARG A 84 4.41 2.33 -10.74
C ARG A 84 4.39 3.77 -11.25
N ARG A 85 3.76 4.71 -10.54
CA ARG A 85 3.77 6.13 -10.94
C ARG A 85 5.16 6.75 -10.96
N ALA A 86 6.02 6.35 -10.02
CA ALA A 86 7.41 6.78 -10.00
C ALA A 86 8.15 6.27 -11.25
N ALA A 87 7.85 5.04 -11.69
CA ALA A 87 8.33 4.50 -12.96
C ALA A 87 7.85 5.33 -14.15
N ASP A 88 6.53 5.60 -14.21
CA ASP A 88 5.90 6.33 -15.32
C ASP A 88 6.44 7.76 -15.46
N ARG A 89 6.91 8.34 -14.35
CA ARG A 89 7.54 9.67 -14.30
C ARG A 89 9.07 9.64 -14.32
N GLU A 90 9.67 8.46 -14.52
CA GLU A 90 11.13 8.25 -14.51
C GLU A 90 11.82 8.73 -13.22
N LEU A 91 11.09 8.76 -12.10
CA LEU A 91 11.59 9.08 -10.77
C LEU A 91 12.26 7.85 -10.14
N TYR A 92 13.28 7.31 -10.82
CA TYR A 92 13.95 6.07 -10.45
C TYR A 92 14.46 6.03 -8.98
N PRO A 93 15.01 7.10 -8.40
CA PRO A 93 15.41 7.09 -6.98
C PRO A 93 14.23 6.86 -6.03
N CYS A 94 13.10 7.54 -6.25
CA CYS A 94 11.88 7.31 -5.48
C CYS A 94 11.36 5.88 -5.72
N GLN A 95 11.35 5.42 -6.97
CA GLN A 95 10.91 4.08 -7.32
C GLN A 95 11.68 2.99 -6.56
N THR A 96 13.01 3.04 -6.57
CA THR A 96 13.85 2.07 -5.88
C THR A 96 13.61 2.10 -4.38
N LEU A 97 13.42 3.29 -3.81
CA LEU A 97 13.15 3.42 -2.39
C LEU A 97 11.79 2.83 -1.98
N LEU A 98 10.76 3.00 -2.82
CA LEU A 98 9.45 2.40 -2.63
C LEU A 98 9.49 0.86 -2.72
N LEU A 99 10.43 0.27 -3.46
CA LEU A 99 10.68 -1.18 -3.42
C LEU A 99 11.29 -1.60 -2.08
N GLY A 100 12.24 -0.82 -1.55
CA GLY A 100 12.78 -1.02 -0.21
C GLY A 100 11.70 -0.94 0.87
N LEU A 101 10.82 0.06 0.79
CA LEU A 101 9.71 0.23 1.72
C LEU A 101 8.72 -0.95 1.69
N GLN A 102 8.40 -1.47 0.50
CA GLN A 102 7.60 -2.70 0.33
C GLN A 102 8.25 -3.91 1.00
N ALA A 103 9.57 -4.06 0.86
CA ALA A 103 10.30 -5.13 1.52
C ALA A 103 10.24 -5.00 3.05
N GLU A 104 10.36 -3.79 3.61
CA GLU A 104 10.24 -3.60 5.06
C GLU A 104 8.83 -3.93 5.59
N VAL A 105 7.76 -3.62 4.85
CA VAL A 105 6.39 -4.07 5.17
C VAL A 105 6.27 -5.58 5.22
N VAL A 106 6.88 -6.27 4.24
CA VAL A 106 6.94 -7.74 4.22
C VAL A 106 7.69 -8.27 5.44
N MET A 107 8.87 -7.72 5.75
CA MET A 107 9.68 -8.20 6.86
C MET A 107 8.99 -8.01 8.21
N VAL A 108 8.26 -6.92 8.40
CA VAL A 108 7.42 -6.71 9.59
C VAL A 108 6.34 -7.79 9.71
N GLN A 109 5.68 -8.17 8.61
CA GLN A 109 4.68 -9.26 8.62
C GLN A 109 5.29 -10.63 8.91
N LEU A 110 6.56 -10.83 8.58
CA LEU A 110 7.31 -12.05 8.89
C LEU A 110 7.85 -12.07 10.33
N ALA A 111 7.51 -11.08 11.15
CA ALA A 111 8.02 -10.91 12.53
C ALA A 111 9.55 -10.80 12.61
N GLU A 112 10.18 -10.39 11.52
CA GLU A 112 11.59 -10.03 11.49
C GLU A 112 11.73 -8.67 12.16
N GLN A 113 12.52 -8.56 13.22
CA GLN A 113 12.64 -7.37 14.06
C GLN A 113 13.25 -6.18 13.29
N ARG A 114 12.43 -5.52 12.48
CA ARG A 114 12.84 -4.44 11.56
C ARG A 114 12.18 -3.11 11.85
N GLY A 115 11.43 -2.99 12.95
CA GLY A 115 10.64 -1.81 13.28
C GLY A 115 11.39 -0.49 13.08
N GLN A 116 12.58 -0.34 13.66
CA GLN A 116 13.38 0.89 13.54
C GLN A 116 13.81 1.18 12.08
N LYS A 117 14.32 0.17 11.37
CA LYS A 117 14.74 0.30 9.97
C LYS A 117 13.56 0.58 9.02
N ALA A 118 12.39 0.02 9.33
CA ALA A 118 11.16 0.25 8.58
C ALA A 118 10.72 1.72 8.69
N PHE A 119 10.75 2.30 9.90
CA PHE A 119 10.48 3.74 10.09
C PHE A 119 11.52 4.65 9.43
N GLU A 120 12.79 4.27 9.42
CA GLU A 120 13.83 5.01 8.69
C GLU A 120 13.56 5.02 7.19
N THR A 121 13.26 3.85 6.63
CA THR A 121 12.93 3.69 5.20
C THR A 121 11.67 4.49 4.81
N LEU A 122 10.66 4.54 5.71
CA LEU A 122 9.48 5.39 5.52
C LEU A 122 9.84 6.86 5.44
N ARG A 123 10.62 7.37 6.39
CA ARG A 123 11.03 8.78 6.41
C ARG A 123 11.86 9.16 5.18
N ASP A 124 12.72 8.26 4.72
CA ASP A 124 13.50 8.50 3.51
C ASP A 124 12.60 8.52 2.27
N SER A 125 11.59 7.64 2.24
CA SER A 125 10.56 7.62 1.19
C SER A 125 9.75 8.91 1.16
N GLU A 126 9.31 9.42 2.32
CA GLU A 126 8.61 10.71 2.44
C GLU A 126 9.42 11.86 1.84
N ARG A 127 10.74 11.88 2.06
CA ARG A 127 11.62 12.94 1.54
C ARG A 127 11.86 12.83 0.05
N LEU A 128 12.17 11.62 -0.44
CA LEU A 128 12.59 11.41 -1.84
C LEU A 128 11.41 11.30 -2.81
N CYS A 129 10.23 10.91 -2.33
CA CYS A 129 9.02 10.80 -3.13
C CYS A 129 8.08 12.02 -3.00
N ALA A 130 8.52 13.12 -2.38
CA ALA A 130 7.69 14.32 -2.19
C ALA A 130 7.20 14.98 -3.49
N ARG A 131 7.79 14.64 -4.65
CA ARG A 131 7.42 15.19 -5.97
C ARG A 131 6.57 14.21 -6.81
N LEU A 132 6.10 13.12 -6.20
CA LEU A 132 5.22 12.13 -6.83
C LEU A 132 3.76 12.61 -6.85
#